data_AF-Q215F4-F1
#
_entry.id   AF-Q215F4-F1
#
_cell.length_a   1.000
_cell.length_b   1.000
_cell.length_c   1.000
_cell.angle_alpha   90.00
_cell.angle_beta   90.00
_cell.angle_gamma   90.00
#
_symmetry.space_group_name_H-M   'P 1'
#
loop_
_entity.id
_entity.type
_entity.pdbx_description
1 polymer ?
#
loop_
_entity_poly.entity_id
_entity_poly.type
_entity_poly.pdbx_seq_one_letter_code
_entity_poly.pdbx_strand_id
1 'polypeptide(L)'
;MRAALWALLALGAVSAIDTTPAEARDYPFCIKGYDYDQVLGDCSFMTYQQCQATASGRYAYCDTNPYFQATLEPQPRTRHSRRHYRE
;
A
#
# COMPACT_ATOMS: atom_id res chain seq x y z
N MET A 1 29.37 14.77 24.75
CA MET A 1 27.90 14.84 24.66
C MET A 1 27.36 15.15 23.25
N ARG A 2 28.06 15.91 22.40
CA ARG A 2 27.59 16.22 21.03
C ARG A 2 27.72 15.07 20.02
N ALA A 3 28.71 14.19 20.19
CA ALA A 3 28.93 13.05 19.30
C ALA A 3 27.85 11.95 19.44
N ALA A 4 27.25 11.82 20.63
CA ALA A 4 26.17 10.86 20.88
C ALA A 4 24.86 11.25 20.19
N LEU A 5 24.63 12.55 19.98
CA LEU A 5 23.43 13.05 19.29
C LEU A 5 23.46 12.73 17.79
N TRP A 6 24.63 12.73 17.17
CA TRP A 6 24.79 12.38 15.75
C TRP A 6 24.61 10.89 15.48
N ALA A 7 24.97 10.02 16.43
CA ALA A 7 24.79 8.58 16.31
C ALA A 7 23.30 8.17 16.33
N LEU A 8 22.45 8.91 17.05
CA LEU A 8 21.01 8.63 17.14
C LEU A 8 20.24 9.04 15.88
N LEU A 9 20.73 10.03 15.13
CA LEU A 9 20.10 10.51 13.89
C LEU A 9 20.31 9.56 12.69
N ALA A 10 21.32 8.70 12.73
CA ALA A 10 21.61 7.77 11.63
C ALA A 10 20.69 6.54 11.57
N LEU A 11 19.90 6.26 12.63
CA LEU A 11 19.04 5.06 12.71
C LEU A 11 17.59 5.28 12.24
N GLY A 12 17.22 6.46 11.74
CA GLY A 12 15.81 6.82 11.52
C GLY A 12 15.21 6.51 10.15
N ALA A 13 15.99 6.08 9.15
CA ALA A 13 15.53 5.96 7.77
C ALA A 13 15.53 4.51 7.27
N VAL A 14 14.80 3.63 7.95
CA VAL A 14 14.41 2.34 7.36
C VAL A 14 12.96 2.50 6.90
N SER A 15 12.77 3.10 5.72
CA SER A 15 11.49 3.06 5.03
C SER A 15 11.14 1.59 4.77
N ALA A 16 9.94 1.17 5.15
CA ALA A 16 9.43 -0.18 4.94
C ALA A 16 9.62 -0.57 3.46
N ILE A 17 10.56 -1.49 3.21
CA ILE A 17 10.70 -2.11 1.91
C ILE A 17 9.68 -3.25 1.92
N ASP A 18 8.45 -2.96 1.52
CA ASP A 18 7.44 -3.98 1.29
C ASP A 18 7.83 -4.77 0.04
N THR A 19 8.70 -5.78 0.18
CA THR A 19 8.99 -6.75 -0.87
C THR A 19 7.89 -7.81 -0.86
N THR A 20 6.68 -7.44 -1.26
CA THR A 20 5.66 -8.45 -1.56
C THR A 20 6.10 -9.21 -2.81
N PRO A 21 6.05 -10.55 -2.83
CA PRO A 21 6.30 -11.30 -4.05
C PRO A 21 5.35 -10.80 -5.14
N ALA A 22 5.84 -10.72 -6.38
CA ALA A 22 5.02 -10.49 -7.57
C ALA A 22 4.17 -11.75 -7.84
N GLU A 23 3.28 -12.06 -6.90
CA GLU A 23 2.11 -12.87 -7.17
C GLU A 23 1.24 -12.05 -8.13
N ALA A 24 0.80 -12.65 -9.24
CA ALA A 24 -0.16 -12.06 -10.16
C ALA A 24 -1.53 -11.97 -9.46
N ARG A 25 -1.61 -11.09 -8.47
CA ARG A 25 -2.84 -10.71 -7.79
C ARG A 25 -3.38 -9.50 -8.48
N ASP A 26 -4.66 -9.55 -8.81
CA ASP A 26 -5.36 -8.36 -9.25
C ASP A 26 -5.49 -7.42 -8.05
N TYR A 27 -4.85 -6.25 -8.12
CA TYR A 27 -5.04 -5.16 -7.16
C TYR A 27 -6.01 -4.11 -7.73
N PRO A 28 -6.79 -3.41 -6.89
CA PRO A 28 -7.82 -2.46 -7.32
C PRO A 28 -7.26 -1.15 -7.87
N PHE A 29 -6.01 -0.79 -7.58
CA PHE A 29 -5.40 0.44 -8.05
C PHE A 29 -4.08 0.18 -8.77
N CYS A 30 -3.89 0.89 -9.87
CA CYS A 30 -2.69 0.87 -10.68
C CYS A 30 -2.07 2.26 -10.74
N ILE A 31 -0.75 2.32 -10.61
CA ILE A 31 0.00 3.54 -10.89
C ILE A 31 0.37 3.59 -12.37
N LYS A 32 0.16 4.75 -12.99
CA LYS A 32 0.46 5.05 -14.40
C LYS A 32 1.32 6.30 -14.46
N GLY A 33 2.08 6.48 -15.53
CA GLY A 33 2.95 7.64 -15.66
C GLY A 33 3.90 7.47 -16.83
N TYR A 34 4.80 8.43 -16.98
CA TYR A 34 5.77 8.39 -18.07
C TYR A 34 6.69 7.16 -18.00
N ASP A 35 7.04 6.72 -16.78
CA ASP A 35 7.96 5.60 -16.55
C ASP A 35 7.31 4.21 -16.69
N TYR A 36 6.03 4.15 -17.09
CA TYR A 36 5.24 2.92 -17.09
C TYR A 36 4.89 2.50 -18.52
N ASP A 37 5.66 1.56 -19.08
CA ASP A 37 5.59 1.16 -20.51
C ASP A 37 4.29 0.43 -20.92
N GLN A 38 3.59 -0.17 -19.96
CA GLN A 38 2.31 -0.84 -20.22
C GLN A 38 1.17 0.18 -20.49
N VAL A 39 0.02 -0.28 -20.98
CA VAL A 39 -1.19 0.57 -21.00
C VAL A 39 -1.89 0.58 -19.62
N LEU A 40 -1.73 -0.48 -18.85
CA LEU A 40 -2.52 -0.73 -17.64
C LEU A 40 -2.03 -0.01 -16.38
N GLY A 41 -0.73 0.27 -16.29
CA GLY A 41 -0.09 0.65 -15.04
C GLY A 41 0.52 -0.55 -14.31
N ASP A 42 1.26 -0.24 -13.25
CA ASP A 42 1.69 -1.21 -12.26
C ASP A 42 0.58 -1.32 -11.21
N CYS A 43 -0.13 -2.44 -11.24
CA CYS A 43 -1.28 -2.73 -10.40
C CYS A 43 -0.85 -3.48 -9.15
N SER A 44 -0.17 -2.82 -8.23
CA SER A 44 0.34 -3.40 -6.99
C SER A 44 -0.24 -2.76 -5.72
N PHE A 45 -1.33 -1.99 -5.84
CA PHE A 45 -1.83 -1.14 -4.75
C PHE A 45 -3.24 -1.53 -4.30
N MET A 46 -3.39 -1.78 -2.99
CA MET A 46 -4.70 -2.10 -2.40
C MET A 46 -5.57 -0.87 -2.16
N THR A 47 -4.97 0.28 -1.93
CA THR A 47 -5.69 1.53 -1.69
C THR A 47 -5.18 2.65 -2.58
N TYR A 48 -6.07 3.57 -2.93
CA TYR A 48 -5.72 4.75 -3.71
C TYR A 48 -4.65 5.60 -3.00
N GLN A 49 -4.72 5.71 -1.67
CA GLN A 49 -3.75 6.47 -0.89
C GLN A 49 -2.35 5.85 -0.93
N GLN A 50 -2.25 4.51 -0.91
CA GLN A 50 -0.97 3.83 -1.05
C GLN A 50 -0.36 4.13 -2.42
N CYS A 51 -1.16 4.04 -3.48
CA CYS A 51 -0.72 4.42 -4.83
C CYS A 51 -0.30 5.89 -4.89
N GLN A 52 -1.09 6.80 -4.32
CA GLN A 52 -0.81 8.24 -4.35
C GLN A 52 0.47 8.59 -3.60
N ALA A 53 0.74 7.92 -2.48
CA ALA A 53 1.99 8.08 -1.76
C ALA A 53 3.19 7.70 -2.64
N THR A 54 3.10 6.61 -3.40
CA THR A 54 4.14 6.21 -4.36
C THR A 54 4.23 7.12 -5.59
N ALA A 55 3.10 7.65 -6.05
CA ALA A 55 3.05 8.60 -7.16
C ALA A 55 3.57 10.00 -6.78
N SER A 56 3.54 10.34 -5.49
CA SER A 56 3.95 11.67 -5.02
C SER A 56 5.41 11.97 -5.38
N GLY A 57 5.65 13.16 -5.92
CA GLY A 57 6.98 13.58 -6.37
C GLY A 57 7.45 12.96 -7.69
N ARG A 58 6.61 12.16 -8.36
CA ARG A 58 6.89 11.56 -9.67
C ARG A 58 5.90 12.08 -10.70
N TYR A 59 6.23 11.96 -12.00
CA TYR A 59 5.27 12.23 -13.09
C TYR A 59 4.36 11.01 -13.29
N ALA A 60 3.64 10.64 -12.23
CA ALA A 60 2.79 9.48 -12.15
C ALA A 60 1.43 9.83 -11.50
N TYR A 61 0.41 9.07 -11.84
CA TYR A 61 -0.94 9.20 -11.32
C TYR A 61 -1.55 7.81 -11.06
N CYS A 62 -2.60 7.78 -10.26
CA CYS A 62 -3.26 6.54 -9.85
C CYS A 62 -4.61 6.41 -10.53
N ASP A 63 -4.93 5.19 -10.94
CA ASP A 63 -6.18 4.85 -11.61
C ASP A 63 -6.71 3.51 -11.11
N THR A 64 -8.01 3.27 -11.27
CA THR A 64 -8.63 1.98 -10.90
C THR A 64 -8.25 0.89 -11.89
N ASN A 65 -8.01 -0.32 -11.39
CA ASN A 65 -7.77 -1.49 -12.21
C ASN A 65 -9.09 -2.03 -12.80
N PRO A 66 -9.31 -1.98 -14.13
CA PRO A 66 -10.52 -2.50 -14.75
C PRO A 66 -10.62 -4.04 -14.69
N TYR A 67 -9.50 -4.75 -14.47
CA TYR A 67 -9.47 -6.21 -14.35
C TYR A 67 -9.65 -6.68 -12.91
N PHE A 68 -9.70 -5.76 -11.94
CA PHE A 68 -9.92 -6.11 -10.55
C PHE A 68 -11.33 -6.65 -10.36
N GLN A 69 -11.44 -7.97 -10.34
CA GLN A 69 -12.65 -8.63 -9.89
C GLN A 69 -12.63 -8.57 -8.36
N ALA A 70 -13.43 -7.67 -7.80
CA ALA A 70 -13.76 -7.62 -6.39
C ALA A 70 -14.55 -8.88 -5.99
N THR A 71 -13.96 -10.07 -6.17
CA THR A 71 -14.40 -11.26 -5.47
C THR A 71 -14.28 -10.89 -4.01
N LEU A 72 -15.42 -10.64 -3.37
CA LEU A 72 -15.60 -10.26 -1.98
C LEU A 72 -14.57 -10.99 -1.11
N GLU A 73 -13.38 -10.40 -0.93
CA GLU A 73 -12.44 -10.92 0.04
C GLU A 73 -13.22 -10.82 1.34
N PRO A 74 -13.48 -11.94 2.06
CA PRO A 74 -14.33 -11.90 3.23
C PRO A 74 -13.65 -10.97 4.22
N GLN A 75 -14.11 -9.72 4.25
CA GLN A 75 -13.65 -8.73 5.20
C GLN A 75 -13.69 -9.43 6.55
N PRO A 76 -12.57 -9.58 7.27
CA PRO A 76 -12.56 -10.34 8.50
C PRO A 76 -13.55 -9.65 9.42
N ARG A 77 -14.76 -10.24 9.51
CA ARG A 77 -15.84 -9.71 10.32
C ARG A 77 -15.25 -9.69 11.70
N THR A 78 -14.86 -8.50 12.17
CA THR A 78 -14.42 -8.31 13.54
C THR A 78 -15.59 -8.81 14.36
N ARG A 79 -15.41 -10.03 14.90
CA ARG A 79 -16.36 -10.68 15.77
C ARG A 79 -16.28 -9.84 17.04
N HIS A 80 -16.98 -8.70 17.03
CA HIS A 80 -17.26 -7.94 18.22
C HIS A 80 -17.99 -8.93 19.12
N SER A 81 -17.19 -9.53 20.00
CA SER A 81 -17.61 -10.33 21.13
C SER A 81 -18.78 -9.56 21.73
N ARG A 82 -19.99 -10.11 21.53
CA ARG A 82 -21.14 -9.73 22.32
C ARG A 82 -20.74 -10.12 23.73
N ARG A 83 -20.16 -9.15 24.44
CA ARG A 83 -20.04 -9.11 25.89
C ARG A 83 -21.43 -9.45 26.42
N HIS A 84 -21.61 -10.70 26.80
CA HIS A 84 -22.60 -11.07 27.80
C HIS A 84 -22.17 -10.38 29.10
N TYR A 85 -22.57 -9.12 29.24
CA TYR A 85 -22.66 -8.42 30.52
C TYR A 85 -24.14 -8.18 30.79
N ARG A 86 -24.80 -9.28 31.16
CA ARG A 86 -26.13 -9.46 31.74
C ARG A 86 -26.29 -10.98 31.74
N GLU A 87 -26.31 -11.68 32.87
CA GLU A 87 -26.88 -11.39 34.20
C GLU A 87 -26.06 -12.08 35.29
#